data_AF-A0AAN8XMF3-F1
#
_entry.id   AF-A0AAN8XMF3-F1
#
_cell.length_a   1.000
_cell.length_b   1.000
_cell.length_c   1.000
_cell.angle_alpha   90.00
_cell.angle_beta   90.00
_cell.angle_gamma   90.00
#
_symmetry.space_group_name_H-M   'P 1'
#
loop_
_entity.id
_entity.type
_entity.pdbx_description
1 polymer ?
#
loop_
_entity_poly.entity_id
_entity_poly.type
_entity_poly.pdbx_seq_one_letter_code
_entity_poly.pdbx_strand_id
1 'polypeptide(L)'
;MASFVRCGTTTEGKSEVQRILLANTIHVMFLDLSCDFRRHSYRTDPCRSTLVSGILESRLTVTVNNSCPISIVPEIFEAHHWYHVCISVSNSVLILYQDGKTWPKKLENITSCTQKLEMGNMLSVCLGRNNSGFTFTGMIADLQIFPRQLESTDIKNHSTCQAGLADFIKFSDLELKSAIMTQKERTHLCEEPPSEFVALFDEMASQMDSYKFCRRLGGRLINNKDDMSSVAKQISGNKDVTFNAIWAWTGELLDENRGLVLSVDRDGESHTMEYTVSACFNTIACLIPFGKVGYWKERETLIFQAFPYKGHFIYQMHMGGFISKDVCKCDGGAKEETCLTAKFEGEVKLFSILGTSRMPLGRRIWYETEGLEIKNITLSQCVDDEFTCNNGDCIDLDSKCDGQPHCSDESDEGVICRCLPQHIPLYWQNICPSPNPYVYVHVQLNGIYSVSLETNSYSVCLTITMSWTDPRLTFNNLSNQTFIVSPETVENLWMPTMLFLNAMYEDNLRIQSNTGILVSYGVKAKHSGINTIKEGIE
;
A
#
# COMPACT_ATOMS: atom_id res chain seq x y z
N MET A 1 -17.34 -4.69 14.35
CA MET A 1 -17.88 -6.00 14.78
C MET A 1 -16.71 -6.81 15.31
N ALA A 2 -16.63 -6.96 16.63
CA ALA A 2 -15.58 -7.69 17.31
C ALA A 2 -15.97 -9.16 17.46
N SER A 3 -15.01 -10.08 17.38
CA SER A 3 -15.25 -11.51 17.62
C SER A 3 -14.66 -11.93 18.95
N PHE A 4 -15.40 -12.72 19.74
CA PHE A 4 -14.96 -13.23 21.05
C PHE A 4 -14.66 -14.72 20.97
N VAL A 5 -13.61 -15.20 21.64
CA VAL A 5 -13.33 -16.62 21.74
C VAL A 5 -13.32 -17.10 23.19
N ARG A 6 -14.18 -18.07 23.53
CA ARG A 6 -14.27 -18.64 24.89
C ARG A 6 -13.47 -19.93 25.01
N CYS A 7 -12.45 -19.96 25.86
CA CYS A 7 -11.78 -21.18 26.30
C CYS A 7 -12.48 -21.74 27.56
N GLY A 8 -12.68 -23.06 27.66
CA GLY A 8 -13.46 -23.69 28.73
C GLY A 8 -12.69 -24.75 29.52
N THR A 9 -13.08 -24.92 30.79
CA THR A 9 -12.98 -26.19 31.56
C THR A 9 -14.16 -26.34 32.54
N THR A 10 -14.49 -27.59 32.85
CA THR A 10 -15.72 -28.13 33.46
C THR A 10 -15.76 -28.17 34.99
N THR A 11 -17.01 -28.21 35.49
CA THR A 11 -17.59 -28.85 36.71
C THR A 11 -17.45 -28.26 38.13
N GLU A 12 -18.66 -28.02 38.70
CA GLU A 12 -19.21 -28.29 40.04
C GLU A 12 -18.75 -27.56 41.33
N GLY A 13 -19.74 -27.00 42.04
CA GLY A 13 -19.93 -27.35 43.46
C GLY A 13 -19.85 -26.25 44.54
N LYS A 14 -21.04 -25.75 44.93
CA LYS A 14 -21.45 -25.24 46.26
C LYS A 14 -20.99 -23.84 46.74
N SER A 15 -21.98 -23.23 47.39
CA SER A 15 -22.07 -21.90 47.98
C SER A 15 -21.09 -21.66 49.12
N GLU A 16 -20.39 -20.53 49.07
CA GLU A 16 -20.05 -19.75 50.27
C GLU A 16 -19.88 -18.27 49.89
N VAL A 17 -20.54 -17.40 50.64
CA VAL A 17 -20.52 -15.94 50.46
C VAL A 17 -19.20 -15.42 51.03
N GLN A 18 -18.30 -14.91 50.18
CA GLN A 18 -17.18 -14.09 50.60
C GLN A 18 -16.92 -12.93 49.63
N ARG A 19 -16.40 -11.84 50.21
CA ARG A 19 -16.43 -10.45 49.76
C ARG A 19 -15.59 -10.21 48.49
N ILE A 20 -16.10 -9.36 47.59
CA ILE A 20 -15.51 -9.02 46.29
C ILE A 20 -14.54 -7.83 46.46
N LEU A 21 -13.29 -8.03 46.07
CA LEU A 21 -12.26 -6.98 45.86
C LEU A 21 -12.08 -6.80 44.35
N LEU A 22 -11.81 -5.55 43.95
CA LEU A 22 -11.47 -5.20 42.57
C LEU A 22 -10.39 -6.11 42.01
N ALA A 23 -10.50 -6.40 40.72
CA ALA A 23 -9.45 -7.10 40.02
C ALA A 23 -8.25 -6.18 39.76
N ASN A 24 -7.11 -6.55 40.33
CA ASN A 24 -5.87 -5.79 40.16
C ASN A 24 -5.20 -6.10 38.83
N THR A 25 -5.67 -7.11 38.06
CA THR A 25 -5.03 -7.54 36.81
C THR A 25 -6.06 -7.93 35.75
N ILE A 26 -6.01 -7.32 34.57
CA ILE A 26 -6.84 -7.67 33.39
C ILE A 26 -5.93 -8.17 32.27
N HIS A 27 -6.14 -9.41 31.82
CA HIS A 27 -5.47 -10.02 30.69
C HIS A 27 -6.37 -10.01 29.46
N VAL A 28 -5.88 -9.53 28.32
CA VAL A 28 -6.62 -9.51 27.06
C VAL A 28 -5.65 -9.80 25.92
N MET A 29 -5.98 -10.75 25.04
CA MET A 29 -5.32 -10.85 23.74
C MET A 29 -6.14 -10.09 22.68
N PHE A 30 -5.48 -9.27 21.88
CA PHE A 30 -6.11 -8.50 20.79
C PHE A 30 -5.53 -8.91 19.42
N LEU A 31 -6.38 -8.89 18.39
CA LEU A 31 -5.98 -8.97 16.97
C LEU A 31 -6.67 -7.84 16.19
N ASP A 32 -5.92 -7.00 15.48
CA ASP A 32 -6.40 -5.84 14.70
C ASP A 32 -6.91 -4.64 15.56
N LEU A 33 -6.48 -3.43 15.16
CA LEU A 33 -6.58 -2.17 15.92
C LEU A 33 -6.95 -1.00 15.00
N SER A 34 -8.17 -1.00 14.47
CA SER A 34 -8.72 0.19 13.81
C SER A 34 -9.73 0.91 14.70
N CYS A 35 -9.49 2.20 14.95
CA CYS A 35 -10.40 3.07 15.69
C CYS A 35 -11.34 3.81 14.72
N ASP A 36 -12.64 3.86 15.05
CA ASP A 36 -13.60 4.71 14.35
C ASP A 36 -14.06 5.84 15.29
N PHE A 37 -13.99 7.08 14.83
CA PHE A 37 -14.39 8.25 15.60
C PHE A 37 -15.71 8.80 15.03
N ARG A 38 -16.85 8.32 15.54
CA ARG A 38 -18.15 8.93 15.24
C ARG A 38 -18.62 9.76 16.41
N ARG A 39 -18.69 11.08 16.23
CA ARG A 39 -19.41 11.99 17.14
C ARG A 39 -20.90 11.65 17.08
N HIS A 40 -21.41 10.97 18.11
CA HIS A 40 -22.85 10.84 18.32
C HIS A 40 -23.26 11.40 19.69
N SER A 41 -24.30 12.23 19.62
CA SER A 41 -24.96 12.94 20.70
C SER A 41 -25.33 12.03 21.88
N TYR A 42 -25.11 12.57 23.08
CA TYR A 42 -25.47 11.99 24.36
C TYR A 42 -26.90 11.39 24.37
N ARG A 43 -26.98 10.08 24.54
CA ARG A 43 -28.11 9.40 25.19
C ARG A 43 -27.56 8.53 26.31
N THR A 44 -28.19 8.63 27.46
CA THR A 44 -27.83 7.94 28.71
C THR A 44 -28.08 6.43 28.58
N ASP A 45 -27.01 5.65 28.40
CA ASP A 45 -27.00 4.18 28.48
C ASP A 45 -26.49 3.71 29.86
N PRO A 46 -26.90 2.53 30.37
CA PRO A 46 -26.70 2.12 31.77
C PRO A 46 -25.31 1.56 32.13
N CYS A 47 -24.31 1.50 31.24
CA CYS A 47 -22.93 1.09 31.60
C CYS A 47 -22.25 2.23 32.40
N ARG A 48 -22.41 2.32 33.73
CA ARG A 48 -21.45 3.07 34.58
C ARG A 48 -20.19 2.22 34.75
N SER A 49 -19.26 2.32 33.80
CA SER A 49 -18.00 1.56 33.81
C SER A 49 -16.96 2.19 34.75
N THR A 50 -16.41 1.36 35.64
CA THR A 50 -15.42 1.74 36.66
C THR A 50 -13.99 1.78 36.11
N LEU A 51 -13.72 1.02 35.06
CA LEU A 51 -12.45 0.97 34.35
C LEU A 51 -12.72 0.92 32.84
N VAL A 52 -12.08 1.80 32.08
CA VAL A 52 -12.13 1.82 30.63
C VAL A 52 -10.71 1.72 30.11
N SER A 53 -10.41 0.75 29.25
CA SER A 53 -9.17 0.74 28.49
C SER A 53 -9.49 0.82 27.00
N GLY A 54 -8.65 1.57 26.27
CA GLY A 54 -8.79 1.75 24.83
C GLY A 54 -7.42 2.00 24.22
N ILE A 55 -7.25 1.60 22.97
CA ILE A 55 -6.07 1.95 22.19
C ILE A 55 -6.46 3.12 21.28
N LEU A 56 -5.65 4.17 21.26
CA LEU A 56 -5.82 5.36 20.43
C LEU A 56 -4.49 5.63 19.74
N GLU A 57 -4.45 5.64 18.40
CA GLU A 57 -3.22 5.93 17.63
C GLU A 57 -2.02 5.08 18.12
N SER A 58 -2.24 3.77 18.29
CA SER A 58 -1.25 2.82 18.83
C SER A 58 -0.81 3.07 20.29
N ARG A 59 -1.54 3.89 21.06
CA ARG A 59 -1.29 4.14 22.50
C ARG A 59 -2.40 3.56 23.36
N LEU A 60 -2.05 2.84 24.42
CA LEU A 60 -3.02 2.35 25.38
C LEU A 60 -3.37 3.44 26.41
N THR A 61 -4.65 3.83 26.42
CA THR A 61 -5.23 4.69 27.45
C THR A 61 -6.06 3.86 28.42
N VAL A 62 -5.84 4.07 29.71
CA VAL A 62 -6.61 3.45 30.78
C VAL A 62 -7.24 4.55 31.63
N THR A 63 -8.55 4.58 31.72
CA THR A 63 -9.32 5.50 32.55
C THR A 63 -9.92 4.75 33.73
N VAL A 64 -9.67 5.23 34.94
CA VAL A 64 -10.29 4.71 36.17
C VAL A 64 -11.34 5.72 36.65
N ASN A 65 -12.55 5.25 36.98
CA ASN A 65 -13.63 6.04 37.60
C ASN A 65 -14.01 7.35 36.86
N ASN A 66 -13.99 7.37 35.52
CA ASN A 66 -14.39 8.54 34.70
C ASN A 66 -13.67 9.87 35.00
N SER A 67 -12.62 9.88 35.83
CA SER A 67 -12.05 11.11 36.38
C SER A 67 -10.58 11.32 36.02
N CYS A 68 -9.85 10.27 35.61
CA CYS A 68 -8.40 10.37 35.40
C CYS A 68 -7.94 9.44 34.23
N PRO A 69 -7.82 9.92 32.97
CA PRO A 69 -7.25 9.14 31.88
C PRO A 69 -5.72 9.04 32.03
N ILE A 70 -5.19 7.83 32.12
CA ILE A 70 -3.76 7.53 32.20
C ILE A 70 -3.33 6.98 30.85
N SER A 71 -2.44 7.69 30.16
CA SER A 71 -1.83 7.23 28.91
C SER A 71 -0.51 6.53 29.20
N ILE A 72 -0.34 5.34 28.65
CA ILE A 72 0.91 4.59 28.65
C ILE A 72 1.30 4.42 27.19
N VAL A 73 2.59 4.54 26.90
CA VAL A 73 3.13 4.37 25.56
C VAL A 73 3.89 3.04 25.52
N PRO A 74 3.21 1.93 25.16
CA PRO A 74 3.87 0.66 24.87
C PRO A 74 4.72 0.70 23.58
N GLU A 75 5.34 -0.42 23.23
CA GLU A 75 5.81 -0.65 21.86
C GLU A 75 4.60 -0.59 20.91
N ILE A 76 4.83 -0.11 19.69
CA ILE A 76 3.79 0.10 18.69
C ILE A 76 3.04 -1.22 18.47
N PHE A 77 1.73 -1.21 18.65
CA PHE A 77 0.88 -2.31 18.26
C PHE A 77 0.71 -2.29 16.73
N GLU A 78 1.09 -3.39 16.08
CA GLU A 78 0.87 -3.62 14.66
C GLU A 78 -0.53 -4.21 14.45
N ALA A 79 -1.19 -3.82 13.36
CA ALA A 79 -2.47 -4.43 13.03
C ALA A 79 -2.26 -5.90 12.64
N HIS A 80 -3.31 -6.72 12.81
CA HIS A 80 -3.29 -8.13 12.45
C HIS A 80 -2.23 -9.02 13.14
N HIS A 81 -1.64 -8.55 14.24
CA HIS A 81 -0.80 -9.35 15.11
C HIS A 81 -1.50 -9.62 16.45
N TRP A 82 -1.30 -10.81 17.02
CA TRP A 82 -1.80 -11.13 18.35
C TRP A 82 -0.85 -10.55 19.40
N TYR A 83 -1.38 -9.73 20.30
CA TYR A 83 -0.63 -9.22 21.44
C TYR A 83 -1.21 -9.76 22.73
N HIS A 84 -0.36 -10.26 23.61
CA HIS A 84 -0.73 -10.53 24.99
C HIS A 84 -0.61 -9.25 25.82
N VAL A 85 -1.74 -8.67 26.20
CA VAL A 85 -1.81 -7.46 27.02
C VAL A 85 -2.29 -7.81 28.43
N CYS A 86 -1.57 -7.33 29.44
CA CYS A 86 -1.98 -7.43 30.83
C CYS A 86 -1.84 -6.07 31.54
N ILE A 87 -2.91 -5.61 32.20
CA ILE A 87 -2.92 -4.34 32.93
C ILE A 87 -3.00 -4.66 34.41
N SER A 88 -1.96 -4.30 35.17
CA SER A 88 -1.94 -4.39 36.62
C SER A 88 -2.11 -3.02 37.27
N VAL A 89 -3.09 -2.85 38.14
CA VAL A 89 -3.39 -1.58 38.83
C VAL A 89 -3.19 -1.75 40.33
N SER A 90 -2.36 -0.90 40.92
CA SER A 90 -2.21 -0.73 42.37
C SER A 90 -2.52 0.71 42.79
N ASN A 91 -2.54 0.99 44.10
CA ASN A 91 -2.79 2.34 44.62
C ASN A 91 -1.74 3.39 44.20
N SER A 92 -0.55 2.98 43.76
CA SER A 92 0.59 3.88 43.49
C SER A 92 1.22 3.72 42.11
N VAL A 93 1.04 2.56 41.49
CA VAL A 93 1.66 2.21 40.20
C VAL A 93 0.67 1.44 39.34
N LEU A 94 0.61 1.80 38.07
CA LEU A 94 -0.06 1.04 37.03
C LEU A 94 1.02 0.44 36.14
N ILE A 95 0.97 -0.87 35.90
CA ILE A 95 1.94 -1.58 35.06
C ILE A 95 1.20 -2.19 33.88
N LEU A 96 1.58 -1.81 32.68
CA LEU A 96 1.17 -2.49 31.46
C LEU A 96 2.21 -3.56 31.10
N TYR A 97 1.74 -4.76 30.82
CA TYR A 97 2.52 -5.86 30.30
C TYR A 97 2.10 -6.09 28.85
N GLN A 98 3.07 -6.14 27.93
CA GLN A 98 2.87 -6.45 26.51
C GLN A 98 3.86 -7.53 26.13
N ASP A 99 3.38 -8.73 25.78
CA ASP A 99 4.20 -9.89 25.43
C ASP A 99 5.34 -10.17 26.44
N GLY A 100 5.02 -9.99 27.72
CA GLY A 100 5.96 -10.15 28.83
C GLY A 100 6.90 -8.97 29.10
N LYS A 101 6.93 -7.94 28.25
CA LYS A 101 7.64 -6.66 28.52
C LYS A 101 6.79 -5.74 29.41
N THR A 102 7.43 -4.96 30.28
CA THR A 102 6.74 -4.13 31.28
C THR A 102 6.89 -2.64 31.05
N TRP A 103 5.78 -1.91 31.18
CA TRP A 103 5.67 -0.46 31.04
C TRP A 103 5.04 0.14 32.30
N PRO A 104 5.83 0.41 33.35
CA PRO A 104 5.33 0.95 34.61
C PRO A 104 5.07 2.47 34.51
N LYS A 105 3.96 2.93 35.08
CA LYS A 105 3.60 4.34 35.24
C LYS A 105 3.28 4.64 36.70
N LYS A 106 4.04 5.54 37.32
CA LYS A 106 3.74 6.07 38.66
C LYS A 106 2.48 6.93 38.62
N LEU A 107 1.63 6.78 39.62
CA LEU A 107 0.34 7.44 39.73
C LEU A 107 0.45 8.57 40.76
N GLU A 108 0.92 9.75 40.34
CA GLU A 108 1.30 10.83 41.28
C GLU A 108 0.12 11.58 41.92
N ASN A 109 -1.15 11.31 41.57
CA ASN A 109 -2.32 11.99 42.14
C ASN A 109 -3.60 11.13 42.19
N ILE A 110 -3.50 9.82 42.44
CA ILE A 110 -4.72 8.98 42.57
C ILE A 110 -5.49 9.24 43.86
N THR A 111 -4.87 9.82 44.89
CA THR A 111 -5.57 10.16 46.15
C THR A 111 -6.69 11.20 45.99
N SER A 112 -6.68 12.01 44.92
CA SER A 112 -7.84 12.83 44.53
C SER A 112 -8.88 12.08 43.68
N CYS A 113 -8.50 10.97 43.04
CA CYS A 113 -9.39 10.07 42.29
C CYS A 113 -9.96 8.93 43.19
N THR A 114 -9.46 8.75 44.42
CA THR A 114 -9.99 7.81 45.41
C THR A 114 -11.24 8.36 46.10
N GLN A 115 -12.36 8.42 45.39
CA GLN A 115 -13.51 7.76 46.02
C GLN A 115 -13.10 6.31 46.15
N LYS A 116 -13.23 5.72 47.35
CA LYS A 116 -13.14 4.26 47.50
C LYS A 116 -13.91 3.67 46.32
N LEU A 117 -13.26 2.81 45.55
CA LEU A 117 -13.91 2.04 44.50
C LEU A 117 -14.93 1.12 45.20
N GLU A 118 -16.08 1.69 45.56
CA GLU A 118 -17.21 0.97 46.13
C GLU A 118 -17.91 0.28 44.96
N MET A 119 -17.36 -0.86 44.57
CA MET A 119 -18.03 -1.77 43.67
C MET A 119 -19.24 -2.35 44.41
N GLY A 120 -20.44 -2.15 43.85
CA GLY A 120 -21.59 -2.94 44.25
C GLY A 120 -21.34 -4.43 43.99
N ASN A 121 -22.21 -5.29 44.51
CA ASN A 121 -22.10 -6.76 44.41
C ASN A 121 -22.09 -7.32 42.97
N MET A 122 -22.16 -6.49 41.93
CA MET A 122 -22.29 -6.88 40.54
C MET A 122 -21.30 -6.09 39.67
N LEU A 123 -20.36 -6.81 39.04
CA LEU A 123 -19.37 -6.27 38.11
C LEU A 123 -19.89 -6.40 36.69
N SER A 124 -20.11 -5.29 36.00
CA SER A 124 -20.43 -5.28 34.56
C SER A 124 -19.19 -4.89 33.76
N VAL A 125 -18.79 -5.73 32.81
CA VAL A 125 -17.64 -5.50 31.93
C VAL A 125 -18.16 -5.25 30.51
N CYS A 126 -18.05 -4.02 30.03
CA CYS A 126 -18.41 -3.64 28.67
C CYS A 126 -17.13 -3.64 27.81
N LEU A 127 -17.03 -4.52 26.80
CA LEU A 127 -15.86 -4.64 25.91
C LEU A 127 -16.13 -3.98 24.56
N GLY A 128 -15.12 -3.30 24.04
CA GLY A 128 -15.14 -2.73 22.70
C GLY A 128 -16.05 -1.52 22.48
N ARG A 129 -16.60 -0.93 23.56
CA ARG A 129 -17.29 0.36 23.52
C ARG A 129 -17.09 1.13 24.84
N ASN A 130 -16.94 2.45 24.77
CA ASN A 130 -17.06 3.33 25.94
C ASN A 130 -18.25 4.31 25.79
N ASN A 131 -18.70 4.86 26.93
CA ASN A 131 -19.65 5.97 27.05
C ASN A 131 -19.24 7.23 26.26
N SER A 132 -17.96 7.39 25.92
CA SER A 132 -17.44 8.54 25.15
C SER A 132 -17.38 8.32 23.62
N GLY A 133 -17.91 7.21 23.09
CA GLY A 133 -18.02 6.98 21.65
C GLY A 133 -16.89 6.18 20.99
N PHE A 134 -15.92 5.68 21.75
CA PHE A 134 -14.91 4.76 21.23
C PHE A 134 -15.52 3.40 20.90
N THR A 135 -15.21 2.87 19.71
CA THR A 135 -15.53 1.49 19.31
C THR A 135 -14.24 0.75 18.93
N PHE A 136 -14.06 -0.45 19.46
CA PHE A 136 -12.95 -1.33 19.09
C PHE A 136 -13.36 -2.22 17.91
N THR A 137 -12.46 -2.34 16.94
CA THR A 137 -12.61 -3.28 15.83
C THR A 137 -11.40 -4.19 15.79
N GLY A 138 -11.64 -5.47 16.11
CA GLY A 138 -10.63 -6.51 16.16
C GLY A 138 -11.18 -7.79 16.79
N MET A 139 -10.32 -8.76 17.09
CA MET A 139 -10.66 -9.95 17.86
C MET A 139 -10.13 -9.82 19.28
N ILE A 140 -10.90 -10.35 20.24
CA ILE A 140 -10.48 -10.46 21.63
C ILE A 140 -10.55 -11.92 22.05
N ALA A 141 -9.47 -12.43 22.63
CA ALA A 141 -9.41 -13.78 23.16
C ALA A 141 -8.84 -13.81 24.58
N ASP A 142 -9.18 -14.88 25.29
CA ASP A 142 -8.61 -15.23 26.60
C ASP A 142 -8.70 -14.10 27.65
N LEU A 143 -9.85 -13.41 27.70
CA LEU A 143 -10.08 -12.36 28.70
C LEU A 143 -10.14 -12.99 30.11
N GLN A 144 -9.17 -12.64 30.94
CA GLN A 144 -9.10 -13.09 32.33
C GLN A 144 -8.96 -11.91 33.28
N ILE A 145 -9.70 -11.96 34.38
CA ILE A 145 -9.77 -10.89 35.38
C ILE A 145 -9.46 -11.52 36.74
N PHE A 146 -8.41 -11.06 37.41
CA PHE A 146 -7.94 -11.64 38.68
C PHE A 146 -8.19 -10.69 39.86
N PRO A 147 -8.77 -11.15 40.99
CA PRO A 147 -9.05 -10.33 42.18
C PRO A 147 -7.79 -9.92 42.96
N ARG A 148 -6.60 -10.32 42.49
CA ARG A 148 -5.30 -10.04 43.10
C ARG A 148 -4.31 -9.54 42.05
N GLN A 149 -3.23 -8.94 42.53
CA GLN A 149 -2.11 -8.57 41.67
C GLN A 149 -1.31 -9.83 41.35
N LEU A 150 -1.07 -10.08 40.06
CA LEU A 150 -0.25 -11.21 39.64
C LEU A 150 1.24 -10.84 39.69
N GLU A 151 2.08 -11.83 39.98
CA GLU A 151 3.53 -11.68 39.94
C GLU A 151 4.02 -11.60 38.49
N SER A 152 5.15 -10.92 38.26
CA SER A 152 5.73 -10.77 36.91
C SER A 152 6.03 -12.11 36.23
N THR A 153 6.39 -13.14 37.01
CA THR A 153 6.63 -14.51 36.52
C THR A 153 5.35 -15.20 36.07
N ASP A 154 4.25 -15.00 36.80
CA ASP A 154 2.95 -15.58 36.46
C ASP A 154 2.45 -15.00 35.14
N ILE A 155 2.58 -13.68 34.98
CA ILE A 155 2.19 -12.95 33.77
C ILE A 155 3.01 -13.41 32.57
N LYS A 156 4.33 -13.61 32.75
CA LYS A 156 5.22 -14.10 31.69
C LYS A 156 4.84 -15.52 31.26
N ASN A 157 4.60 -16.43 32.20
CA ASN A 157 4.16 -17.79 31.89
C ASN A 157 2.82 -17.78 31.14
N HIS A 158 1.91 -16.89 31.53
CA HIS A 158 0.64 -16.71 30.86
C HIS A 158 0.77 -16.20 29.42
N SER A 159 1.73 -15.31 29.17
CA SER A 159 2.04 -14.80 27.82
C SER A 159 2.63 -15.85 26.88
N THR A 160 3.20 -16.94 27.40
CA THR A 160 3.83 -18.00 26.60
C THR A 160 2.89 -19.17 26.23
N CYS A 161 1.57 -18.96 26.30
CA CYS A 161 0.56 -19.96 25.93
C CYS A 161 0.59 -21.29 26.70
N GLN A 162 1.36 -21.36 27.80
CA GLN A 162 1.39 -22.49 28.72
C GLN A 162 0.14 -22.50 29.62
N ALA A 163 -0.07 -23.57 30.40
CA ALA A 163 -1.26 -23.73 31.24
C ALA A 163 -1.54 -22.48 32.10
N GLY A 164 -2.76 -21.94 31.98
CA GLY A 164 -3.17 -20.71 32.66
C GLY A 164 -3.48 -20.91 34.14
N LEU A 165 -3.53 -19.80 34.89
CA LEU A 165 -3.99 -19.77 36.27
C LEU A 165 -5.50 -19.99 36.34
N ALA A 166 -5.99 -20.69 37.36
CA ALA A 166 -7.41 -21.07 37.49
C ALA A 166 -8.25 -20.11 38.35
N ASP A 167 -7.62 -19.14 39.01
CA ASP A 167 -8.22 -18.25 40.04
C ASP A 167 -8.78 -16.95 39.47
N PHE A 168 -9.11 -16.91 38.17
CA PHE A 168 -9.78 -15.77 37.55
C PHE A 168 -11.30 -15.77 37.79
N ILE A 169 -11.91 -14.58 37.72
CA ILE A 169 -13.34 -14.38 37.85
C ILE A 169 -14.06 -15.02 36.66
N LYS A 170 -14.96 -15.97 36.94
CA LYS A 170 -15.81 -16.60 35.92
C LYS A 170 -17.03 -15.71 35.64
N PHE A 171 -17.23 -15.36 34.38
CA PHE A 171 -18.42 -14.61 33.95
C PHE A 171 -19.62 -15.56 33.86
N SER A 172 -20.70 -15.24 34.57
CA SER A 172 -21.95 -16.02 34.59
C SER A 172 -22.91 -15.62 33.47
N ASP A 173 -22.99 -14.33 33.14
CA ASP A 173 -23.91 -13.76 32.15
C ASP A 173 -23.14 -12.92 31.12
N LEU A 174 -23.27 -13.25 29.83
CA LEU A 174 -22.60 -12.55 28.72
C LEU A 174 -23.65 -12.00 27.75
N GLU A 175 -23.80 -10.67 27.69
CA GLU A 175 -24.60 -10.02 26.67
C GLU A 175 -23.73 -9.62 25.48
N LEU A 176 -23.92 -10.29 24.34
CA LEU A 176 -23.22 -9.97 23.09
C LEU A 176 -24.03 -8.94 22.30
N LYS A 177 -23.45 -7.76 22.08
CA LYS A 177 -23.99 -6.75 21.16
C LYS A 177 -23.05 -6.61 19.97
N SER A 178 -23.50 -7.00 18.78
CA SER A 178 -22.75 -6.87 17.51
C SER A 178 -21.39 -7.60 17.50
N ALA A 179 -21.33 -8.77 18.13
CA ALA A 179 -20.14 -9.61 18.22
C ALA A 179 -20.45 -11.09 17.95
N ILE A 180 -19.49 -11.81 17.35
CA ILE A 180 -19.60 -13.24 17.04
C ILE A 180 -18.69 -14.02 17.98
N MET A 181 -19.22 -15.04 18.65
CA MET A 181 -18.42 -15.88 19.55
C MET A 181 -18.06 -17.22 18.90
N THR A 182 -16.78 -17.61 18.98
CA THR A 182 -16.29 -18.93 18.56
C THR A 182 -15.52 -19.61 19.68
N GLN A 183 -15.36 -20.94 19.66
CA GLN A 183 -14.48 -21.63 20.60
C GLN A 183 -13.29 -22.20 19.84
N LYS A 184 -12.09 -21.99 20.37
CA LYS A 184 -10.82 -22.46 19.82
C LYS A 184 -9.91 -22.89 20.96
N GLU A 185 -9.00 -23.81 20.68
CA GLU A 185 -7.92 -24.13 21.61
C GLU A 185 -6.96 -22.96 21.75
N ARG A 186 -6.34 -22.84 22.92
CA ARG A 186 -5.44 -21.73 23.26
C ARG A 186 -4.19 -21.68 22.37
N THR A 187 -3.71 -22.83 21.93
CA THR A 187 -2.59 -22.99 21.01
C THR A 187 -2.78 -22.22 19.69
N HIS A 188 -4.02 -22.09 19.20
CA HIS A 188 -4.32 -21.32 17.99
C HIS A 188 -4.07 -19.81 18.12
N LEU A 189 -4.03 -19.27 19.34
CA LEU A 189 -3.70 -17.85 19.56
C LEU A 189 -2.21 -17.55 19.39
N CYS A 190 -1.41 -18.61 19.33
CA CYS A 190 0.05 -18.59 19.33
C CYS A 190 0.60 -19.14 18.02
N GLU A 191 -0.28 -19.56 17.10
CA GLU A 191 0.05 -19.85 15.72
C GLU A 191 0.39 -18.52 15.05
N GLU A 192 1.57 -18.47 14.41
CA GLU A 192 1.90 -17.33 13.57
C GLU A 192 0.87 -17.24 12.43
N PRO A 193 0.47 -16.01 12.04
CA PRO A 193 -0.40 -15.85 10.88
C PRO A 193 0.24 -16.53 9.66
N PRO A 194 -0.57 -17.07 8.74
CA PRO A 194 -0.02 -17.68 7.53
C PRO A 194 0.84 -16.66 6.79
N SER A 195 1.97 -17.11 6.25
CA SER A 195 2.93 -16.24 5.56
C SER A 195 2.31 -15.54 4.34
N GLU A 196 1.28 -16.13 3.74
CA GLU A 196 0.55 -15.62 2.60
C GLU A 196 -0.97 -15.85 2.77
N PHE A 197 -1.78 -15.04 2.10
CA PHE A 197 -3.23 -15.17 2.04
C PHE A 197 -3.77 -15.00 0.62
N VAL A 198 -4.97 -15.52 0.36
CA VAL A 198 -5.61 -15.42 -0.96
C VAL A 198 -6.40 -14.12 -1.10
N ALA A 199 -6.06 -13.33 -2.11
CA ALA A 199 -6.84 -12.17 -2.55
C ALA A 199 -7.49 -12.47 -3.91
N LEU A 200 -8.77 -12.13 -4.05
CA LEU A 200 -9.54 -12.37 -5.28
C LEU A 200 -9.95 -11.06 -5.97
N PHE A 201 -9.90 -11.07 -7.29
CA PHE A 201 -10.29 -9.95 -8.14
C PHE A 201 -11.21 -10.43 -9.25
N ASP A 202 -12.26 -9.67 -9.53
CA ASP A 202 -13.25 -9.94 -10.59
C ASP A 202 -12.78 -9.24 -11.88
N GLU A 203 -11.99 -9.96 -12.67
CA GLU A 203 -11.43 -9.46 -13.91
C GLU A 203 -11.27 -10.62 -14.90
N MET A 204 -11.71 -10.38 -16.15
CA MET A 204 -11.54 -11.34 -17.23
C MET A 204 -10.10 -11.31 -17.72
N ALA A 205 -9.33 -12.35 -17.40
CA ALA A 205 -7.89 -12.40 -17.66
C ALA A 205 -7.46 -13.79 -18.14
N SER A 206 -6.44 -13.80 -19.00
CA SER A 206 -5.68 -15.03 -19.30
C SER A 206 -4.81 -15.41 -18.09
N GLN A 207 -4.22 -16.61 -18.13
CA GLN A 207 -3.27 -16.99 -17.08
C GLN A 207 -2.05 -16.06 -17.03
N MET A 208 -1.54 -15.63 -18.19
CA MET A 208 -0.38 -14.72 -18.27
C MET A 208 -0.72 -13.33 -17.72
N ASP A 209 -1.90 -12.81 -18.02
CA ASP A 209 -2.36 -11.53 -17.46
C ASP A 209 -2.53 -11.62 -15.95
N SER A 210 -3.07 -12.74 -15.46
CA SER A 210 -3.23 -13.02 -14.03
C SER A 210 -1.88 -13.16 -13.33
N TYR A 211 -0.90 -13.80 -13.97
CA TYR A 211 0.47 -13.90 -13.48
C TYR A 211 1.09 -12.51 -13.30
N LYS A 212 1.02 -11.67 -14.34
CA LYS A 212 1.51 -10.28 -14.28
C LYS A 212 0.77 -9.47 -13.21
N PHE A 213 -0.55 -9.62 -13.12
CA PHE A 213 -1.39 -8.97 -12.12
C PHE A 213 -0.94 -9.28 -10.69
N CYS A 214 -0.79 -10.57 -10.34
CA CYS A 214 -0.37 -10.96 -9.00
C CYS A 214 1.05 -10.49 -8.68
N ARG A 215 1.95 -10.48 -9.68
CA ARG A 215 3.32 -9.95 -9.52
C ARG A 215 3.31 -8.45 -9.21
N ARG A 216 2.47 -7.65 -9.89
CA ARG A 216 2.29 -6.22 -9.60
C ARG A 216 1.75 -5.96 -8.20
N LEU A 217 0.98 -6.89 -7.63
CA LEU A 217 0.54 -6.83 -6.23
C LEU A 217 1.62 -7.26 -5.22
N GLY A 218 2.80 -7.67 -5.69
CA GLY A 218 3.85 -8.24 -4.84
C GLY A 218 3.54 -9.67 -4.36
N GLY A 219 2.60 -10.35 -5.03
CA GLY A 219 2.23 -11.74 -4.79
C GLY A 219 2.58 -12.66 -5.95
N ARG A 220 1.92 -13.81 -5.99
CA ARG A 220 2.10 -14.86 -7.00
C ARG A 220 0.80 -15.62 -7.24
N LEU A 221 0.77 -16.42 -8.31
CA LEU A 221 -0.30 -17.40 -8.50
C LEU A 221 -0.17 -18.57 -7.52
N ILE A 222 -1.29 -19.26 -7.33
CA ILE A 222 -1.38 -20.52 -6.58
C ILE A 222 -0.58 -21.59 -7.31
N ASN A 223 0.11 -22.45 -6.57
CA ASN A 223 0.92 -23.54 -7.11
C ASN A 223 0.58 -24.87 -6.43
N ASN A 224 0.98 -26.00 -7.01
CA ASN A 224 0.67 -27.35 -6.53
C ASN A 224 1.35 -27.76 -5.21
N LYS A 225 2.31 -26.97 -4.73
CA LYS A 225 2.99 -27.16 -3.44
C LYS A 225 2.25 -26.44 -2.30
N ASP A 226 1.31 -25.56 -2.63
CA ASP A 226 0.51 -24.86 -1.64
C ASP A 226 -0.51 -25.84 -1.00
N ASP A 227 -0.93 -25.55 0.24
CA ASP A 227 -2.00 -26.31 0.89
C ASP A 227 -3.35 -25.99 0.21
N MET A 228 -3.70 -26.80 -0.79
CA MET A 228 -4.93 -26.64 -1.58
C MET A 228 -6.18 -26.62 -0.71
N SER A 229 -6.21 -27.33 0.42
CA SER A 229 -7.37 -27.37 1.31
C SER A 229 -7.54 -26.03 2.04
N SER A 230 -6.44 -25.45 2.51
CA SER A 230 -6.42 -24.10 3.09
C SER A 230 -6.76 -23.03 2.04
N VAL A 231 -6.18 -23.11 0.85
CA VAL A 231 -6.42 -22.19 -0.26
C VAL A 231 -7.89 -22.21 -0.69
N ALA A 232 -8.47 -23.40 -0.91
CA ALA A 232 -9.88 -23.55 -1.27
C ALA A 232 -10.81 -22.93 -0.22
N LYS A 233 -10.52 -23.14 1.07
CA LYS A 233 -11.30 -22.55 2.17
C LYS A 233 -11.21 -21.02 2.22
N GLN A 234 -10.05 -20.45 1.89
CA GLN A 234 -9.91 -18.99 1.78
C GLN A 234 -10.67 -18.43 0.58
N ILE A 235 -10.64 -19.14 -0.55
CA ILE A 235 -11.38 -18.78 -1.77
C ILE A 235 -12.89 -18.81 -1.52
N SER A 236 -13.42 -19.89 -0.93
CA SER A 236 -14.85 -20.03 -0.69
C SER A 236 -15.40 -18.95 0.26
N GLY A 237 -14.61 -18.59 1.28
CA GLY A 237 -14.93 -17.53 2.25
C GLY A 237 -14.68 -16.09 1.78
N ASN A 238 -14.10 -15.87 0.60
CA ASN A 238 -13.80 -14.55 0.06
C ASN A 238 -15.08 -13.85 -0.44
N LYS A 239 -15.16 -12.53 -0.26
CA LYS A 239 -16.33 -11.70 -0.58
C LYS A 239 -16.07 -10.61 -1.63
N ASP A 240 -14.85 -10.51 -2.15
CA ASP A 240 -14.47 -9.56 -3.21
C ASP A 240 -14.93 -9.99 -4.60
N VAL A 241 -15.34 -11.25 -4.71
CA VAL A 241 -15.92 -11.90 -5.88
C VAL A 241 -17.25 -12.53 -5.48
N THR A 242 -18.26 -12.50 -6.35
CA THR A 242 -19.63 -12.95 -6.05
C THR A 242 -20.06 -14.21 -6.79
N PHE A 243 -19.19 -14.79 -7.63
CA PHE A 243 -19.51 -16.02 -8.38
C PHE A 243 -19.71 -17.23 -7.46
N ASN A 244 -20.59 -18.17 -7.87
CA ASN A 244 -20.85 -19.42 -7.15
C ASN A 244 -19.74 -20.46 -7.36
N ALA A 245 -19.15 -20.50 -8.56
CA ALA A 245 -18.00 -21.32 -8.89
C ALA A 245 -16.85 -20.38 -9.26
N ILE A 246 -15.75 -20.47 -8.52
CA ILE A 246 -14.58 -19.62 -8.66
C ILE A 246 -13.48 -20.43 -9.34
N TRP A 247 -12.98 -19.90 -10.46
CA TRP A 247 -11.90 -20.51 -11.23
C TRP A 247 -10.63 -19.69 -11.01
N ALA A 248 -9.68 -20.28 -10.28
CA ALA A 248 -8.43 -19.65 -9.90
C ALA A 248 -7.28 -20.21 -10.75
N TRP A 249 -6.60 -19.32 -11.48
CA TRP A 249 -5.40 -19.66 -12.25
C TRP A 249 -4.27 -20.17 -11.36
N THR A 250 -3.59 -21.23 -11.80
CA THR A 250 -2.37 -21.70 -11.15
C THR A 250 -1.12 -21.25 -11.91
N GLY A 251 0.03 -21.32 -11.23
CA GLY A 251 1.34 -21.05 -11.81
C GLY A 251 1.89 -22.20 -12.67
N GLU A 252 1.28 -23.39 -12.61
CA GLU A 252 1.73 -24.57 -13.34
C GLU A 252 1.32 -24.54 -14.82
N LEU A 253 2.33 -24.64 -15.68
CA LEU A 253 2.18 -24.98 -17.09
C LEU A 253 2.63 -26.44 -17.28
N LEU A 254 1.77 -27.24 -17.91
CA LEU A 254 2.05 -28.62 -18.29
C LEU A 254 2.87 -28.68 -19.58
N ASP A 255 2.59 -27.78 -20.51
CA ASP A 255 3.33 -27.53 -21.74
C ASP A 255 3.12 -26.08 -22.21
N GLU A 256 3.61 -25.71 -23.40
CA GLU A 256 3.48 -24.35 -23.95
C GLU A 256 2.03 -23.87 -24.07
N ASN A 257 1.06 -24.80 -24.14
CA ASN A 257 -0.34 -24.50 -24.41
C ASN A 257 -1.33 -24.98 -23.35
N ARG A 258 -0.89 -25.70 -22.32
CA ARG A 258 -1.76 -26.25 -21.26
C ARG A 258 -1.25 -25.95 -19.87
N GLY A 259 -2.19 -25.75 -18.94
CA GLY A 259 -1.89 -25.54 -17.52
C GLY A 259 -3.00 -26.07 -16.61
N LEU A 260 -2.90 -25.77 -15.32
CA LEU A 260 -3.89 -26.17 -14.31
C LEU A 260 -4.74 -25.01 -13.79
N VAL A 261 -6.01 -25.26 -13.56
CA VAL A 261 -6.93 -24.31 -12.90
C VAL A 261 -7.53 -24.98 -11.68
N LEU A 262 -7.65 -24.24 -10.59
CA LEU A 262 -8.35 -24.67 -9.39
C LEU A 262 -9.79 -24.15 -9.45
N SER A 263 -10.75 -25.06 -9.52
CA SER A 263 -12.17 -24.75 -9.37
C SER A 263 -12.56 -24.92 -7.91
N VAL A 264 -13.22 -23.92 -7.33
CA VAL A 264 -13.67 -23.92 -5.94
C VAL A 264 -15.12 -23.43 -5.88
N ASP A 265 -15.96 -24.15 -5.16
CA ASP A 265 -17.33 -23.71 -4.88
C ASP A 265 -17.43 -22.95 -3.55
N ARG A 266 -18.64 -22.47 -3.22
CA ARG A 266 -18.90 -21.75 -1.97
C ARG A 266 -18.98 -22.63 -0.72
N ASP A 267 -19.14 -23.94 -0.90
CA ASP A 267 -19.15 -24.90 0.18
C ASP A 267 -17.72 -25.32 0.57
N GLY A 268 -16.73 -24.97 -0.27
CA GLY A 268 -15.31 -25.24 -0.07
C GLY A 268 -14.84 -26.53 -0.74
N GLU A 269 -15.68 -27.19 -1.55
CA GLU A 269 -15.24 -28.28 -2.40
C GLU A 269 -14.37 -27.71 -3.52
N SER A 270 -13.30 -28.43 -3.87
CA SER A 270 -12.36 -28.00 -4.89
C SER A 270 -11.88 -29.13 -5.77
N HIS A 271 -11.65 -28.80 -7.04
CA HIS A 271 -11.16 -29.71 -8.06
C HIS A 271 -10.12 -29.00 -8.94
N THR A 272 -9.02 -29.68 -9.22
CA THR A 272 -8.01 -29.20 -10.18
C THR A 272 -8.31 -29.77 -11.56
N MET A 273 -8.30 -28.92 -12.59
CA MET A 273 -8.62 -29.28 -13.97
C MET A 273 -7.55 -28.75 -14.93
N GLU A 274 -7.37 -29.41 -16.07
CA GLU A 274 -6.52 -28.90 -17.15
C GLU A 274 -7.25 -27.84 -18.00
N TYR A 275 -6.52 -26.84 -18.47
CA TYR A 275 -7.03 -25.82 -19.40
C TYR A 275 -6.04 -25.58 -20.55
N THR A 276 -6.49 -24.87 -21.60
CA THR A 276 -5.64 -24.39 -22.70
C THR A 276 -5.34 -22.90 -22.56
N VAL A 277 -4.12 -22.43 -22.82
CA VAL A 277 -3.68 -21.03 -22.64
C VAL A 277 -4.51 -19.94 -23.34
N SER A 278 -5.38 -20.32 -24.30
CA SER A 278 -6.38 -19.45 -24.93
C SER A 278 -7.65 -19.21 -24.08
N ALA A 279 -7.80 -19.90 -22.95
CA ALA A 279 -8.93 -19.70 -22.04
C ALA A 279 -8.77 -18.41 -21.22
N CYS A 280 -9.90 -17.76 -20.95
CA CYS A 280 -9.99 -16.61 -20.05
C CYS A 280 -11.01 -16.93 -18.96
N PHE A 281 -10.65 -16.64 -17.71
CA PHE A 281 -11.56 -16.73 -16.56
C PHE A 281 -11.81 -15.34 -16.00
N ASN A 282 -12.94 -15.17 -15.31
CA ASN A 282 -13.40 -13.91 -14.72
C ASN A 282 -12.85 -13.66 -13.31
N THR A 283 -11.93 -14.50 -12.83
CA THR A 283 -11.35 -14.35 -11.49
C THR A 283 -9.84 -14.45 -11.55
N ILE A 284 -9.16 -13.53 -10.86
CA ILE A 284 -7.74 -13.60 -10.57
C ILE A 284 -7.58 -13.91 -9.09
N ALA A 285 -6.85 -14.97 -8.77
CA ALA A 285 -6.53 -15.35 -7.40
C ALA A 285 -5.03 -15.21 -7.16
N CYS A 286 -4.65 -14.34 -6.24
CA CYS A 286 -3.26 -14.10 -5.89
C CYS A 286 -2.99 -14.55 -4.46
N LEU A 287 -1.90 -15.28 -4.26
CA LEU A 287 -1.28 -15.44 -2.95
C LEU A 287 -0.38 -14.23 -2.68
N ILE A 288 -0.73 -13.47 -1.65
CA ILE A 288 -0.05 -12.23 -1.27
C ILE A 288 0.58 -12.43 0.11
N PRO A 289 1.86 -12.06 0.30
CA PRO A 289 2.49 -12.09 1.61
C PRO A 289 1.73 -11.25 2.64
N PHE A 290 1.57 -11.79 3.84
CA PHE A 290 0.90 -11.07 4.91
C PHE A 290 1.69 -9.81 5.26
N GLY A 291 1.00 -8.65 5.33
CA GLY A 291 1.66 -7.38 5.60
C GLY A 291 2.47 -6.82 4.43
N LYS A 292 2.28 -7.33 3.20
CA LYS A 292 2.98 -6.82 2.00
C LYS A 292 2.79 -5.30 1.88
N VAL A 293 3.90 -4.58 1.86
CA VAL A 293 3.95 -3.12 1.86
C VAL A 293 3.58 -2.55 0.50
N GLY A 294 2.58 -1.67 0.45
CA GLY A 294 2.23 -0.86 -0.71
C GLY A 294 2.22 0.63 -0.41
N TYR A 295 2.24 1.43 -1.47
CA TYR A 295 2.36 2.88 -1.43
C TYR A 295 1.17 3.54 -2.11
N TRP A 296 0.66 4.61 -1.49
CA TRP A 296 -0.28 5.56 -2.09
C TRP A 296 0.39 6.91 -2.20
N LYS A 297 0.49 7.45 -3.41
CA LYS A 297 1.07 8.78 -3.67
C LYS A 297 0.04 9.69 -4.32
N GLU A 298 -0.32 10.76 -3.62
CA GLU A 298 -1.07 11.90 -4.17
C GLU A 298 -0.20 13.16 -4.08
N ARG A 299 -0.08 13.74 -2.88
CA ARG A 299 0.89 14.79 -2.54
C ARG A 299 2.02 14.21 -1.71
N GLU A 300 1.64 13.65 -0.57
CA GLU A 300 2.52 12.87 0.30
C GLU A 300 2.46 11.39 -0.06
N THR A 301 3.52 10.66 0.31
CA THR A 301 3.56 9.21 0.18
C THR A 301 3.05 8.59 1.46
N LEU A 302 2.00 7.80 1.36
CA LEU A 302 1.45 7.02 2.47
C LEU A 302 1.81 5.54 2.28
N ILE A 303 2.08 4.86 3.39
CA ILE A 303 2.50 3.45 3.42
C ILE A 303 1.36 2.62 4.01
N PHE A 304 1.06 1.50 3.36
CA PHE A 304 0.02 0.55 3.75
C PHE A 304 0.57 -0.86 3.71
N GLN A 305 -0.11 -1.76 4.40
CA GLN A 305 0.20 -3.18 4.42
C GLN A 305 -1.04 -3.99 4.04
N ALA A 306 -0.86 -5.02 3.20
CA ALA A 306 -1.94 -5.85 2.69
C ALA A 306 -2.37 -6.93 3.68
N PHE A 307 -3.68 -7.05 3.90
CA PHE A 307 -4.27 -8.04 4.80
C PHE A 307 -5.63 -8.56 4.31
N PRO A 308 -6.01 -9.79 4.71
CA PRO A 308 -7.38 -10.26 4.59
C PRO A 308 -8.22 -9.81 5.79
N TYR A 309 -9.38 -9.20 5.53
CA TYR A 309 -10.31 -8.79 6.57
C TYR A 309 -11.75 -9.18 6.23
N LYS A 310 -12.32 -10.11 7.01
CA LYS A 310 -13.71 -10.61 6.84
C LYS A 310 -14.05 -11.12 5.44
N GLY A 311 -13.06 -11.68 4.76
CA GLY A 311 -13.18 -12.18 3.39
C GLY A 311 -12.88 -11.13 2.32
N HIS A 312 -12.43 -9.93 2.71
CA HIS A 312 -12.03 -8.86 1.78
C HIS A 312 -10.52 -8.63 1.80
N PHE A 313 -9.97 -8.26 0.66
CA PHE A 313 -8.63 -7.69 0.53
C PHE A 313 -8.65 -6.22 0.98
N ILE A 314 -7.81 -5.88 1.96
CA ILE A 314 -7.62 -4.51 2.43
C ILE A 314 -6.14 -4.14 2.47
N TYR A 315 -5.87 -2.85 2.28
CA TYR A 315 -4.62 -2.20 2.66
C TYR A 315 -4.86 -1.39 3.92
N GLN A 316 -4.06 -1.59 4.96
CA GLN A 316 -4.21 -0.89 6.23
C GLN A 316 -2.95 -0.08 6.54
N MET A 317 -3.13 1.14 7.05
CA MET A 317 -2.07 1.99 7.58
C MET A 317 -1.81 1.65 9.05
N HIS A 318 -0.59 1.89 9.53
CA HIS A 318 -0.26 1.76 10.95
C HIS A 318 -1.13 2.62 11.88
N MET A 319 -1.66 3.75 11.39
CA MET A 319 -2.53 4.65 12.17
C MET A 319 -4.04 4.36 12.01
N GLY A 320 -4.42 3.20 11.46
CA GLY A 320 -5.81 2.75 11.38
C GLY A 320 -6.63 3.25 10.19
N GLY A 321 -6.01 4.01 9.27
CA GLY A 321 -6.56 4.25 7.94
C GLY A 321 -6.57 2.95 7.12
N PHE A 322 -7.48 2.83 6.15
CA PHE A 322 -7.54 1.65 5.28
C PHE A 322 -7.98 2.01 3.88
N ILE A 323 -7.64 1.16 2.92
CA ILE A 323 -8.14 1.17 1.55
C ILE A 323 -8.71 -0.22 1.30
N SER A 324 -9.94 -0.29 0.80
CA SER A 324 -10.57 -1.55 0.42
C SER A 324 -11.21 -1.40 -0.96
N LYS A 325 -11.30 -2.51 -1.68
CA LYS A 325 -12.12 -2.59 -2.89
C LYS A 325 -13.58 -2.34 -2.53
N ASP A 326 -14.27 -1.58 -3.35
CA ASP A 326 -15.70 -1.33 -3.26
C ASP A 326 -16.34 -1.40 -4.66
N VAL A 327 -17.67 -1.51 -4.70
CA VAL A 327 -18.45 -1.55 -5.95
C VAL A 327 -19.31 -0.29 -6.02
N CYS A 328 -18.95 0.65 -6.89
CA CYS A 328 -19.81 1.80 -7.15
C CYS A 328 -20.85 1.48 -8.22
N LYS A 329 -22.03 2.07 -8.06
CA LYS A 329 -23.04 2.17 -9.12
C LYS A 329 -23.02 3.58 -9.68
N CYS A 330 -22.69 3.71 -10.96
CA CYS A 330 -22.88 4.98 -11.66
C CYS A 330 -24.37 5.23 -11.93
N ASP A 331 -24.75 6.51 -12.02
CA ASP A 331 -26.11 6.94 -12.34
C ASP A 331 -26.61 6.26 -13.62
N GLY A 332 -27.73 5.53 -13.53
CA GLY A 332 -28.29 4.73 -14.63
C GLY A 332 -28.06 3.21 -14.53
N GLY A 333 -27.34 2.72 -13.51
CA GLY A 333 -27.44 1.34 -13.02
C GLY A 333 -26.87 0.22 -13.92
N ALA A 334 -26.18 0.54 -15.02
CA ALA A 334 -25.79 -0.45 -16.02
C ALA A 334 -24.30 -0.85 -16.02
N LYS A 335 -23.42 -0.17 -15.27
CA LYS A 335 -21.99 -0.54 -15.19
C LYS A 335 -21.50 -0.51 -13.75
N GLU A 336 -21.02 -1.66 -13.29
CA GLU A 336 -20.23 -1.80 -12.08
C GLU A 336 -18.78 -1.42 -12.42
N GLU A 337 -18.31 -0.32 -11.85
CA GLU A 337 -16.90 0.11 -11.96
C GLU A 337 -16.14 -0.29 -10.69
N THR A 338 -14.84 -0.55 -10.85
CA THR A 338 -13.98 -0.84 -9.70
C THR A 338 -13.74 0.44 -8.93
N CYS A 339 -14.19 0.46 -7.68
CA CYS A 339 -13.98 1.57 -6.77
C CYS A 339 -13.08 1.18 -5.62
N LEU A 340 -12.50 2.22 -5.01
CA LEU A 340 -11.80 2.10 -3.74
C LEU A 340 -12.49 2.97 -2.72
N THR A 341 -12.76 2.38 -1.57
CA THR A 341 -13.12 3.11 -0.37
C THR A 341 -11.86 3.26 0.46
N ALA A 342 -11.48 4.51 0.72
CA ALA A 342 -10.32 4.83 1.52
C ALA A 342 -10.72 5.65 2.74
N LYS A 343 -10.28 5.24 3.92
CA LYS A 343 -10.48 5.95 5.17
C LYS A 343 -9.19 6.61 5.61
N PHE A 344 -9.20 7.93 5.72
CA PHE A 344 -8.08 8.75 6.18
C PHE A 344 -8.54 9.60 7.37
N GLU A 345 -7.82 9.55 8.50
CA GLU A 345 -8.08 10.40 9.69
C GLU A 345 -9.54 10.38 10.21
N GLY A 346 -10.30 9.32 9.92
CA GLY A 346 -11.70 9.19 10.31
C GLY A 346 -12.71 9.56 9.21
N GLU A 347 -12.28 10.23 8.15
CA GLU A 347 -13.10 10.50 6.96
C GLU A 347 -13.02 9.32 5.98
N VAL A 348 -14.17 8.91 5.45
CA VAL A 348 -14.26 7.86 4.43
C VAL A 348 -14.48 8.55 3.11
N LYS A 349 -13.64 8.25 2.12
CA LYS A 349 -13.68 8.81 0.78
C LYS A 349 -13.83 7.69 -0.24
N LEU A 350 -14.63 7.94 -1.27
CA LEU A 350 -14.89 6.99 -2.35
C LEU A 350 -14.21 7.47 -3.64
N PHE A 351 -13.38 6.61 -4.21
CA PHE A 351 -12.64 6.88 -5.44
C PHE A 351 -13.05 5.92 -6.54
N SER A 352 -13.37 6.44 -7.72
CA SER A 352 -13.58 5.64 -8.94
C SER A 352 -12.49 5.91 -9.97
N ILE A 353 -12.06 4.88 -10.69
CA ILE A 353 -11.05 5.02 -11.74
C ILE A 353 -11.70 5.66 -12.97
N LEU A 354 -11.10 6.73 -13.50
CA LEU A 354 -11.50 7.26 -14.80
C LEU A 354 -10.81 6.47 -15.92
N GLY A 355 -11.59 5.74 -16.72
CA GLY A 355 -11.10 5.02 -17.90
C GLY A 355 -11.66 3.61 -18.05
N THR A 356 -11.01 2.79 -18.88
CA THR A 356 -11.43 1.40 -19.18
C THR A 356 -10.70 0.35 -18.35
N SER A 357 -9.62 0.73 -17.65
CA SER A 357 -8.82 -0.20 -16.86
C SER A 357 -9.45 -0.43 -15.49
N ARG A 358 -9.64 -1.71 -15.12
CA ARG A 358 -10.16 -2.12 -13.80
C ARG A 358 -9.05 -2.34 -12.77
N MET A 359 -7.79 -2.30 -13.20
CA MET A 359 -6.62 -2.45 -12.35
C MET A 359 -6.43 -1.20 -11.46
N PRO A 360 -6.53 -1.33 -10.13
CA PRO A 360 -6.35 -0.20 -9.22
C PRO A 360 -4.88 0.23 -9.07
N LEU A 361 -3.93 -0.63 -9.46
CA LEU A 361 -2.50 -0.33 -9.40
C LEU A 361 -2.03 0.58 -10.54
N GLY A 362 -0.88 1.19 -10.30
CA GLY A 362 -0.17 2.09 -11.18
C GLY A 362 -0.52 3.56 -10.96
N ARG A 363 -0.04 4.39 -11.89
CA ARG A 363 -0.35 5.83 -11.95
C ARG A 363 -1.70 6.04 -12.63
N ARG A 364 -2.68 6.56 -11.89
CA ARG A 364 -4.07 6.64 -12.34
C ARG A 364 -4.70 8.00 -12.04
N ILE A 365 -5.73 8.31 -12.82
CA ILE A 365 -6.61 9.44 -12.57
C ILE A 365 -7.87 8.90 -11.92
N TRP A 366 -8.17 9.39 -10.72
CA TRP A 366 -9.31 8.99 -9.91
C TRP A 366 -10.29 10.13 -9.78
N TYR A 367 -11.56 9.79 -9.67
CA TYR A 367 -12.63 10.71 -9.32
C TYR A 367 -13.06 10.48 -7.87
N GLU A 368 -12.87 11.49 -7.02
CA GLU A 368 -13.34 11.50 -5.64
C GLU A 368 -14.83 11.87 -5.62
N THR A 369 -15.69 10.91 -5.27
CA THR A 369 -17.15 11.05 -5.43
C THR A 369 -17.73 12.10 -4.48
N GLU A 370 -17.23 12.17 -3.25
CA GLU A 370 -17.75 13.11 -2.24
C GLU A 370 -17.22 14.54 -2.43
N GLY A 371 -15.94 14.66 -2.83
CA GLY A 371 -15.31 15.94 -3.11
C GLY A 371 -15.65 16.52 -4.49
N LEU A 372 -16.15 15.68 -5.41
CA LEU A 372 -16.35 16.02 -6.83
C LEU A 372 -15.04 16.52 -7.49
N GLU A 373 -13.92 15.90 -7.14
CA GLU A 373 -12.58 16.30 -7.60
C GLU A 373 -11.88 15.20 -8.38
N ILE A 374 -11.06 15.61 -9.36
CA ILE A 374 -10.16 14.71 -10.09
C ILE A 374 -8.80 14.71 -9.39
N LYS A 375 -8.29 13.51 -9.08
CA LYS A 375 -7.03 13.30 -8.37
C LYS A 375 -6.08 12.43 -9.18
N ASN A 376 -4.81 12.80 -9.21
CA ASN A 376 -3.75 11.93 -9.73
C ASN A 376 -3.18 11.14 -8.56
N ILE A 377 -3.49 9.86 -8.49
CA ILE A 377 -3.04 8.98 -7.40
C ILE A 377 -2.27 7.83 -8.01
N THR A 378 -1.13 7.52 -7.41
CA THR A 378 -0.33 6.33 -7.73
C THR A 378 -0.49 5.31 -6.63
N LEU A 379 -0.96 4.13 -6.99
CA LEU A 379 -1.01 2.96 -6.13
C LEU A 379 0.07 1.99 -6.58
N SER A 380 1.06 1.73 -5.72
CA SER A 380 2.24 0.99 -6.12
C SER A 380 2.70 -0.02 -5.09
N GLN A 381 3.36 -1.07 -5.58
CA GLN A 381 4.09 -2.07 -4.80
C GLN A 381 5.58 -2.07 -5.14
N CYS A 382 5.99 -1.14 -6.01
CA CYS A 382 7.38 -0.97 -6.42
C CYS A 382 8.22 -0.48 -5.24
N VAL A 383 9.47 -0.91 -5.18
CA VAL A 383 10.42 -0.49 -4.14
C VAL A 383 11.02 0.89 -4.46
N ASP A 384 11.79 1.46 -3.53
CA ASP A 384 12.21 2.87 -3.57
C ASP A 384 13.07 3.24 -4.79
N ASP A 385 13.77 2.28 -5.39
CA ASP A 385 14.62 2.41 -6.58
C ASP A 385 13.92 2.00 -7.89
N GLU A 386 12.61 1.80 -7.84
CA GLU A 386 11.80 1.45 -9.01
C GLU A 386 10.83 2.57 -9.41
N PHE A 387 10.60 2.70 -10.70
CA PHE A 387 9.56 3.53 -11.27
C PHE A 387 8.26 2.73 -11.49
N THR A 388 7.12 3.32 -11.10
CA THR A 388 5.80 2.72 -11.29
C THR A 388 5.16 3.17 -12.60
N CYS A 389 4.89 2.24 -13.51
CA CYS A 389 4.19 2.46 -14.78
C CYS A 389 2.69 2.81 -14.57
N ASN A 390 1.98 3.28 -15.60
CA ASN A 390 0.54 3.59 -15.47
C ASN A 390 -0.30 2.33 -15.19
N ASN A 391 0.12 1.18 -15.73
CA ASN A 391 -0.49 -0.13 -15.53
C ASN A 391 -0.07 -0.84 -14.22
N GLY A 392 0.86 -0.25 -13.45
CA GLY A 392 1.38 -0.80 -12.19
C GLY A 392 2.59 -1.72 -12.32
N ASP A 393 3.18 -1.87 -13.51
CA ASP A 393 4.51 -2.49 -13.66
C ASP A 393 5.58 -1.68 -12.91
N CYS A 394 6.59 -2.38 -12.41
CA CYS A 394 7.76 -1.80 -11.78
C CYS A 394 8.96 -2.01 -12.71
N ILE A 395 9.64 -0.92 -13.03
CA ILE A 395 10.89 -0.93 -13.79
C ILE A 395 11.97 -0.22 -12.97
N ASP A 396 13.24 -0.41 -13.31
CA ASP A 396 14.32 0.34 -12.69
C ASP A 396 14.10 1.85 -12.88
N LEU A 397 14.38 2.65 -11.85
CA LEU A 397 14.23 4.10 -11.95
C LEU A 397 15.14 4.72 -13.03
N ASP A 398 16.30 4.13 -13.31
CA ASP A 398 17.22 4.56 -14.38
C ASP A 398 16.69 4.26 -15.78
N SER A 399 15.75 3.30 -15.93
CA SER A 399 15.07 2.98 -17.19
C SER A 399 13.96 3.97 -17.54
N LYS A 400 13.65 4.92 -16.67
CA LYS A 400 12.63 5.94 -16.94
C LYS A 400 13.22 7.05 -17.82
N CYS A 401 12.57 7.34 -18.95
CA CYS A 401 12.98 8.38 -19.90
C CYS A 401 14.34 8.09 -20.55
N ASP A 402 14.65 6.83 -20.82
CA ASP A 402 15.93 6.42 -21.43
C ASP A 402 15.84 6.22 -22.96
N GLY A 403 14.66 6.46 -23.53
CA GLY A 403 14.39 6.33 -24.96
C GLY A 403 14.03 4.92 -25.40
N GLN A 404 13.89 3.95 -24.49
CA GLN A 404 13.41 2.60 -24.78
C GLN A 404 12.19 2.27 -23.90
N PRO A 405 11.11 1.72 -24.47
CA PRO A 405 9.94 1.34 -23.67
C PRO A 405 10.25 0.11 -22.82
N HIS A 406 10.27 0.29 -21.50
CA HIS A 406 10.39 -0.77 -20.50
C HIS A 406 9.04 -1.09 -19.86
N CYS A 407 8.15 -0.10 -19.72
CA CYS A 407 6.79 -0.37 -19.30
C CYS A 407 6.02 -1.09 -20.42
N SER A 408 5.19 -2.08 -20.07
CA SER A 408 4.32 -2.73 -21.07
C SER A 408 3.29 -1.77 -21.70
N ASP A 409 3.05 -0.62 -21.07
CA ASP A 409 2.18 0.45 -21.54
C ASP A 409 2.95 1.68 -22.03
N GLU A 410 4.28 1.57 -22.19
CA GLU A 410 5.20 2.60 -22.69
C GLU A 410 5.16 3.92 -21.89
N SER A 411 4.59 3.87 -20.67
CA SER A 411 4.33 5.06 -19.86
C SER A 411 5.58 5.65 -19.20
N ASP A 412 6.69 4.93 -19.26
CA ASP A 412 8.03 5.37 -18.91
C ASP A 412 8.65 6.31 -19.93
N GLU A 413 8.16 6.33 -21.19
CA GLU A 413 8.68 7.21 -22.26
C GLU A 413 7.65 8.27 -22.72
N GLY A 414 6.48 8.31 -22.07
CA GLY A 414 5.38 9.19 -22.42
C GLY A 414 5.51 10.64 -21.91
N VAL A 415 4.36 11.24 -21.58
CA VAL A 415 4.24 12.65 -21.13
C VAL A 415 5.11 12.98 -19.90
N ILE A 416 5.46 11.99 -19.08
CA ILE A 416 6.31 12.19 -17.90
C ILE A 416 7.76 12.54 -18.25
N CYS A 417 8.21 12.24 -19.48
CA CYS A 417 9.56 12.48 -19.98
C CYS A 417 9.74 13.81 -20.69
N ARG A 418 8.84 14.77 -20.43
CA ARG A 418 9.07 16.15 -20.87
C ARG A 418 10.29 16.70 -20.15
N CYS A 419 11.43 16.70 -20.84
CA CYS A 419 12.69 17.14 -20.27
C CYS A 419 12.76 18.65 -20.07
N LEU A 420 11.94 19.46 -20.75
CA LEU A 420 11.82 20.89 -20.46
C LEU A 420 10.55 21.17 -19.63
N PRO A 421 10.64 21.93 -18.52
CA PRO A 421 9.46 22.44 -17.87
C PRO A 421 8.70 23.33 -18.86
N GLN A 422 7.44 22.99 -19.10
CA GLN A 422 6.58 23.71 -20.03
C GLN A 422 6.50 25.18 -19.58
N HIS A 423 6.96 26.09 -20.47
CA HIS A 423 7.09 27.53 -20.25
C HIS A 423 8.11 27.95 -19.20
N ILE A 424 9.35 28.22 -19.64
CA ILE A 424 10.20 29.19 -18.98
C ILE A 424 9.64 30.57 -19.38
N PRO A 425 8.91 31.29 -18.51
CA PRO A 425 8.46 32.63 -18.84
C PRO A 425 9.74 33.44 -19.04
N LEU A 426 9.96 33.97 -20.26
CA LEU A 426 11.14 34.75 -20.71
C LEU A 426 12.26 33.97 -21.45
N TYR A 427 12.11 32.68 -21.78
CA TYR A 427 13.07 32.06 -22.72
C TYR A 427 12.81 32.55 -24.14
N TRP A 428 13.81 33.20 -24.74
CA TRP A 428 13.78 33.63 -26.13
C TRP A 428 14.86 32.90 -26.93
N GLN A 429 14.42 31.94 -27.75
CA GLN A 429 15.29 31.10 -28.59
C GLN A 429 16.15 31.89 -29.58
N ASN A 430 15.76 33.12 -29.93
CA ASN A 430 16.50 33.96 -30.87
C ASN A 430 17.65 34.74 -30.21
N ILE A 431 17.81 34.64 -28.88
CA ILE A 431 18.88 35.33 -28.15
C ILE A 431 19.93 34.31 -27.74
N CYS A 432 21.20 34.64 -28.02
CA CYS A 432 22.34 33.84 -27.61
C CYS A 432 22.33 33.57 -26.09
N PRO A 433 22.74 32.37 -25.64
CA PRO A 433 22.67 31.97 -24.24
C PRO A 433 23.59 32.78 -23.32
N SER A 434 24.64 33.37 -23.89
CA SER A 434 25.49 34.35 -23.25
C SER A 434 26.04 35.31 -24.31
N PRO A 435 26.68 36.44 -23.94
CA PRO A 435 27.30 37.34 -24.90
C PRO A 435 28.34 36.67 -25.80
N ASN A 436 29.07 35.67 -25.28
CA ASN A 436 30.10 34.91 -26.00
C ASN A 436 29.95 33.41 -25.67
N PRO A 437 29.00 32.69 -26.30
CA PRO A 437 28.77 31.29 -26.00
C PRO A 437 29.90 30.41 -26.56
N TYR A 438 30.38 29.48 -25.74
CA TYR A 438 31.34 28.48 -26.20
C TYR A 438 30.61 27.35 -26.91
N VAL A 439 30.88 27.20 -28.20
CA VAL A 439 30.39 26.10 -29.03
C VAL A 439 31.59 25.25 -29.43
N TYR A 440 31.63 24.01 -28.95
CA TYR A 440 32.62 23.03 -29.34
C TYR A 440 32.16 22.36 -30.62
N VAL A 441 33.03 22.31 -31.63
CA VAL A 441 32.73 21.69 -32.93
C VAL A 441 33.78 20.61 -33.18
N HIS A 442 33.32 19.40 -33.46
CA HIS A 442 34.13 18.28 -33.89
C HIS A 442 33.70 17.89 -35.30
N VAL A 443 34.64 17.86 -36.24
CA VAL A 443 34.37 17.51 -37.65
C VAL A 443 35.18 16.27 -37.99
N GLN A 444 34.51 15.25 -38.49
CA GLN A 444 35.09 14.01 -38.95
C GLN A 444 34.84 13.88 -40.46
N LEU A 445 35.90 13.58 -41.22
CA LEU A 445 35.79 13.25 -42.64
C LEU A 445 35.50 11.76 -42.79
N ASN A 446 34.29 11.41 -43.21
CA ASN A 446 33.86 10.02 -43.36
C ASN A 446 34.33 9.46 -44.70
N GLY A 447 34.32 10.28 -45.75
CA GLY A 447 34.80 9.88 -47.07
C GLY A 447 34.79 11.02 -48.08
N ILE A 448 35.60 10.85 -49.13
CA ILE A 448 35.61 11.73 -50.31
C ILE A 448 34.86 10.98 -51.41
N TYR A 449 33.76 11.54 -51.90
CA TYR A 449 32.89 10.90 -52.87
C TYR A 449 33.36 11.13 -54.31
N SER A 450 33.73 12.37 -54.63
CA SER A 450 34.22 12.73 -55.96
C SER A 450 35.16 13.92 -55.90
N VAL A 451 36.08 13.99 -56.87
CA VAL A 451 36.99 15.12 -57.08
C VAL A 451 36.97 15.46 -58.55
N SER A 452 36.66 16.71 -58.88
CA SER A 452 36.61 17.24 -60.24
C SER A 452 37.69 18.30 -60.41
N LEU A 453 38.67 18.02 -61.26
CA LEU A 453 39.75 18.95 -61.58
C LEU A 453 39.28 20.05 -62.56
N GLU A 454 38.29 19.76 -63.40
CA GLU A 454 37.75 20.72 -64.38
C GLU A 454 37.03 21.89 -63.69
N THR A 455 36.26 21.58 -62.64
CA THR A 455 35.51 22.57 -61.86
C THR A 455 36.24 22.98 -60.57
N ASN A 456 37.42 22.41 -60.31
CA ASN A 456 38.19 22.59 -59.08
C ASN A 456 37.32 22.40 -57.81
N SER A 457 36.53 21.33 -57.78
CA SER A 457 35.59 21.03 -56.71
C SER A 457 35.69 19.58 -56.25
N TYR A 458 35.28 19.31 -55.01
CA TYR A 458 35.23 17.96 -54.45
C TYR A 458 33.98 17.79 -53.59
N SER A 459 33.47 16.57 -53.51
CA SER A 459 32.33 16.19 -52.67
C SER A 459 32.82 15.28 -51.54
N VAL A 460 32.41 15.61 -50.31
CA VAL A 460 32.79 14.87 -49.09
C VAL A 460 31.57 14.57 -48.25
N CYS A 461 31.65 13.45 -47.52
CA CYS A 461 30.74 13.12 -46.43
C CYS A 461 31.45 13.43 -45.11
N LEU A 462 30.79 14.20 -44.24
CA LEU A 462 31.32 14.68 -42.99
C LEU A 462 30.35 14.34 -41.86
N THR A 463 30.84 13.77 -40.76
CA THR A 463 30.09 13.77 -39.51
C THR A 463 30.55 14.96 -38.66
N ILE A 464 29.60 15.82 -38.29
CA ILE A 464 29.86 17.03 -37.52
C ILE A 464 29.12 16.91 -36.19
N THR A 465 29.82 17.14 -35.09
CA THR A 465 29.23 17.15 -33.75
C THR A 465 29.47 18.51 -33.11
N MET A 466 28.39 19.23 -32.80
CA MET A 466 28.41 20.49 -32.07
C MET A 466 27.99 20.25 -30.61
N SER A 467 28.57 21.00 -29.67
CA SER A 467 28.19 20.92 -28.25
C SER A 467 28.30 22.29 -27.59
N TRP A 468 27.25 22.70 -26.87
CA TRP A 468 27.20 23.97 -26.15
C TRP A 468 26.40 23.84 -24.84
N THR A 469 26.47 24.89 -24.02
CA THR A 469 25.73 24.98 -22.76
C THR A 469 24.86 26.23 -22.76
N ASP A 470 23.56 26.07 -22.52
CA ASP A 470 22.63 27.17 -22.31
C ASP A 470 22.26 27.24 -20.82
N PRO A 471 22.75 28.24 -20.06
CA PRO A 471 22.50 28.33 -18.62
C PRO A 471 21.05 28.71 -18.28
N ARG A 472 20.24 29.10 -19.27
CA ARG A 472 18.83 29.47 -19.08
C ARG A 472 17.91 28.25 -19.08
N LEU A 473 18.40 27.09 -19.53
CA LEU A 473 17.63 25.87 -19.67
C LEU A 473 17.90 24.92 -18.51
N THR A 474 16.84 24.56 -17.79
CA THR A 474 16.88 23.51 -16.77
C THR A 474 16.10 22.32 -17.30
N PHE A 475 16.79 21.18 -17.46
CA PHE A 475 16.18 19.94 -17.87
C PHE A 475 15.84 19.08 -16.65
N ASN A 476 14.66 18.46 -16.67
CA ASN A 476 14.21 17.50 -15.65
C ASN A 476 14.31 16.07 -16.20
N ASN A 477 14.42 15.09 -15.29
CA ASN A 477 14.45 13.66 -15.63
C ASN A 477 15.56 13.27 -16.63
N LEU A 478 16.73 13.94 -16.58
CA LEU A 478 17.89 13.50 -17.34
C LEU A 478 18.58 12.34 -16.63
N SER A 479 18.76 11.22 -17.34
CA SER A 479 19.61 10.11 -16.88
C SER A 479 21.10 10.44 -17.09
N ASN A 480 21.99 9.51 -16.71
CA ASN A 480 23.42 9.59 -17.03
C ASN A 480 23.73 9.43 -18.53
N GLN A 481 22.74 8.98 -19.32
CA GLN A 481 22.86 8.80 -20.76
C GLN A 481 22.51 10.10 -21.51
N THR A 482 22.74 10.09 -22.83
CA THR A 482 22.37 11.24 -23.66
C THR A 482 20.89 11.08 -24.04
N PHE A 483 20.04 11.97 -23.55
CA PHE A 483 18.62 11.99 -23.90
C PHE A 483 18.43 12.59 -25.29
N ILE A 484 17.79 11.88 -26.22
CA ILE A 484 17.49 12.40 -27.56
C ILE A 484 16.29 13.34 -27.48
N VAL A 485 16.48 14.57 -27.93
CA VAL A 485 15.44 15.61 -27.86
C VAL A 485 14.53 15.51 -29.08
N SER A 486 13.21 15.56 -28.84
CA SER A 486 12.23 15.53 -29.94
C SER A 486 12.35 16.76 -30.85
N PRO A 487 12.11 16.63 -32.16
CA PRO A 487 12.22 17.75 -33.11
C PRO A 487 11.39 18.98 -32.71
N GLU A 488 10.16 18.78 -32.24
CA GLU A 488 9.27 19.85 -31.75
C GLU A 488 9.88 20.63 -30.59
N THR A 489 10.62 19.95 -29.72
CA THR A 489 11.30 20.60 -28.59
C THR A 489 12.49 21.42 -29.09
N VAL A 490 13.25 20.90 -30.06
CA VAL A 490 14.42 21.56 -30.64
C VAL A 490 14.05 22.87 -31.34
N GLU A 491 12.93 22.92 -32.05
CA GLU A 491 12.43 24.14 -32.71
C GLU A 491 12.23 25.32 -31.75
N ASN A 492 12.06 25.02 -30.46
CA ASN A 492 11.85 26.00 -29.41
C ASN A 492 13.13 26.36 -28.62
N LEU A 493 14.31 25.87 -29.05
CA LEU A 493 15.60 26.12 -28.38
C LEU A 493 16.53 27.00 -29.22
N TRP A 494 17.40 27.74 -28.54
CA TRP A 494 18.50 28.42 -29.22
C TRP A 494 19.50 27.37 -29.73
N MET A 495 19.82 27.48 -31.01
CA MET A 495 20.73 26.58 -31.74
C MET A 495 21.82 27.41 -32.44
N PRO A 496 23.10 27.03 -32.34
CA PRO A 496 24.15 27.70 -33.09
C PRO A 496 24.03 27.39 -34.58
N THR A 497 23.99 28.43 -35.42
CA THR A 497 23.91 28.24 -36.88
C THR A 497 25.26 27.86 -37.47
N MET A 498 25.27 26.92 -38.42
CA MET A 498 26.45 26.53 -39.19
C MET A 498 26.35 26.99 -40.66
N LEU A 499 27.48 27.40 -41.23
CA LEU A 499 27.60 27.76 -42.65
C LEU A 499 28.98 27.34 -43.17
N PHE A 500 29.00 26.66 -44.32
CA PHE A 500 30.23 26.33 -45.04
C PHE A 500 30.50 27.37 -46.12
N LEU A 501 31.49 28.25 -45.88
CA LEU A 501 31.82 29.35 -46.77
C LEU A 501 32.28 28.90 -48.17
N ASN A 502 32.83 27.68 -48.26
CA ASN A 502 33.36 27.08 -49.50
C ASN A 502 32.46 25.97 -50.07
N ALA A 503 31.29 25.70 -49.46
CA ALA A 503 30.33 24.75 -50.01
C ALA A 503 29.43 25.41 -51.07
N MET A 504 28.80 24.58 -51.89
CA MET A 504 27.79 25.06 -52.84
C MET A 504 26.59 25.65 -52.07
N TYR A 505 25.92 26.64 -52.68
CA TYR A 505 24.74 27.28 -52.07
C TYR A 505 23.64 26.26 -51.75
N GLU A 506 23.42 25.29 -52.65
CA GLU A 506 22.43 24.22 -52.46
C GLU A 506 22.74 23.33 -51.25
N ASP A 507 24.01 23.06 -50.96
CA ASP A 507 24.42 22.27 -49.80
C ASP A 507 24.17 23.04 -48.50
N ASN A 508 24.49 24.33 -48.45
CA ASN A 508 24.17 25.18 -47.31
C ASN A 508 22.65 25.30 -47.09
N LEU A 509 21.84 25.35 -48.16
CA LEU A 509 20.38 25.31 -48.05
C LEU A 509 19.87 23.97 -47.50
N ARG A 510 20.47 22.85 -47.92
CA ARG A 510 20.13 21.52 -47.39
C ARG A 510 20.43 21.39 -45.91
N ILE A 511 21.57 21.91 -45.47
CA ILE A 511 21.95 21.97 -44.04
C ILE A 511 20.95 22.82 -43.25
N GLN A 512 20.61 24.02 -43.74
CA GLN A 512 19.65 24.90 -43.05
C GLN A 512 18.21 24.35 -43.00
N SER A 513 17.82 23.57 -44.01
CA SER A 513 16.48 22.99 -44.11
C SER A 513 16.38 21.55 -43.57
N ASN A 514 17.48 20.99 -43.05
CA ASN A 514 17.59 19.59 -42.63
C ASN A 514 17.13 18.60 -43.71
N THR A 515 17.41 18.89 -44.99
CA THR A 515 16.99 18.05 -46.13
C THR A 515 18.14 17.20 -46.65
N GLY A 516 17.96 15.88 -46.65
CA GLY A 516 18.95 14.94 -47.19
C GLY A 516 20.20 14.77 -46.31
N ILE A 517 20.10 15.11 -45.02
CA ILE A 517 21.13 14.91 -43.99
C ILE A 517 20.52 14.20 -42.78
N LEU A 518 21.34 13.46 -42.02
CA LEU A 518 20.90 12.84 -40.78
C LEU A 518 21.24 13.79 -39.61
N VAL A 519 20.22 14.25 -38.89
CA VAL A 519 20.41 15.16 -37.75
C VAL A 519 19.84 14.55 -36.49
N SER A 520 20.61 14.60 -35.40
CA SER A 520 20.18 14.15 -34.07
C SER A 520 20.57 15.17 -33.01
N TYR A 521 19.69 15.37 -32.04
CA TYR A 521 19.89 16.31 -30.94
C TYR A 521 19.87 15.55 -29.63
N GLY A 522 20.87 15.79 -28.78
CA GLY A 522 21.04 15.07 -27.52
C GLY A 522 21.35 16.02 -26.36
N VAL A 523 20.81 15.74 -25.19
CA VAL A 523 21.14 16.47 -23.96
C VAL A 523 21.75 15.51 -22.96
N LYS A 524 22.83 15.95 -22.30
CA LYS A 524 23.48 15.15 -21.26
C LYS A 524 23.80 16.01 -20.03
N ALA A 525 23.55 15.45 -18.85
CA ALA A 525 24.00 16.04 -17.60
C ALA A 525 25.54 15.94 -17.50
N LYS A 526 26.22 17.08 -17.32
CA LYS A 526 27.68 17.13 -17.24
C LYS A 526 28.20 16.83 -15.84
N HIS A 527 27.41 17.03 -14.78
CA HIS A 527 27.48 16.63 -13.35
C HIS A 527 26.32 17.38 -12.63
N SER A 528 26.00 17.06 -11.37
CA SER A 528 24.90 17.56 -10.51
C SER A 528 24.38 19.00 -10.76
N GLY A 529 23.66 19.21 -11.88
CA GLY A 529 22.99 20.48 -12.22
C GLY A 529 23.50 21.27 -13.44
N ILE A 530 24.48 20.81 -14.24
CA ILE A 530 24.89 21.51 -15.48
C ILE A 530 24.58 20.66 -16.71
N ASN A 531 23.76 21.18 -17.62
CA ASN A 531 23.32 20.48 -18.83
C ASN A 531 24.15 20.89 -20.05
N THR A 532 24.56 19.93 -20.89
CA THR A 532 25.22 20.19 -22.18
C THR A 532 24.32 19.70 -23.29
N ILE A 533 24.01 20.58 -24.25
CA ILE A 533 23.25 20.26 -25.46
C ILE A 533 24.25 19.88 -26.55
N LYS A 534 23.92 18.84 -27.31
CA LYS A 534 24.70 18.31 -28.43
C LYS A 534 23.84 18.20 -29.67
N GLU A 535 24.46 18.43 -30.81
CA GLU A 535 23.88 18.23 -32.14
C GLU A 535 24.87 17.41 -32.97
N GLY A 536 24.38 16.34 -33.59
CA GLY A 536 25.12 15.51 -34.54
C GLY A 536 24.50 15.60 -35.92
N ILE A 537 25.32 15.89 -36.92
CA ILE A 537 24.95 15.95 -38.35
C ILE A 537 25.84 14.93 -39.07
N GLU A 538 25.24 14.00 -39.81
CA GLU A 538 25.94 13.03 -40.69
C GLU A 538 25.55 13.22 -42.16
#